data_AF-A0A535FK84-F1
#
_entry.id   AF-A0A535FK84-F1
#
_cell.length_a   1.000
_cell.length_b   1.000
_cell.length_c   1.000
_cell.angle_alpha   90.00
_cell.angle_beta   90.00
_cell.angle_gamma   90.00
#
_symmetry.space_group_name_H-M   'P 1'
#
loop_
_entity.id
_entity.type
_entity.pdbx_description
1 polymer ?
#
loop_
_entity_poly.entity_id
_entity_poly.type
_entity_poly.pdbx_seq_one_letter_code
_entity_poly.pdbx_strand_id
1 'polypeptide(L)'
;MRSVVVKEFDLDPALDVWIFLDLHKRVQAGTGEHSTEEYGVTIAATVATYLLRQDFSIGMIVNGRQREFLALDRGDRQVERVLETLAVVTAGDGPELQEALAMDAFHLGRNTAAVVITPSNTQHWHEGVRQLQQRGVEVAVIGLDAASFKKSPADEDTLALLEGSGIPVLRIKCKDPLTQILEGGSDARYAQRR
;
A
#
# COMPACT_ATOMS: atom_id res chain seq x y z
N MET A 1 -5.20 19.16 -15.78
CA MET A 1 -3.91 18.48 -15.55
C MET A 1 -4.24 17.19 -14.81
N ARG A 2 -3.77 16.02 -15.30
CA ARG A 2 -4.26 14.68 -14.92
C ARG A 2 -3.53 14.17 -13.66
N SER A 3 -4.26 13.67 -12.66
CA SER A 3 -3.69 12.92 -11.53
C SER A 3 -3.29 11.51 -11.96
N VAL A 4 -2.23 10.97 -11.35
CA VAL A 4 -1.58 9.70 -11.75
C VAL A 4 -1.95 8.54 -10.81
N VAL A 5 -1.94 8.71 -9.48
CA VAL A 5 -2.04 7.55 -8.55
C VAL A 5 -3.40 6.85 -8.55
N VAL A 6 -4.52 7.57 -8.44
CA VAL A 6 -5.86 6.93 -8.44
C VAL A 6 -6.32 6.58 -9.85
N LYS A 7 -5.72 7.24 -10.85
CA LYS A 7 -5.99 7.00 -12.27
C LYS A 7 -5.14 5.88 -12.86
N GLU A 8 -4.00 5.54 -12.25
CA GLU A 8 -3.19 4.36 -12.59
C GLU A 8 -3.84 3.06 -12.11
N PHE A 9 -4.63 3.11 -11.04
CA PHE A 9 -5.24 1.91 -10.48
C PHE A 9 -6.71 1.69 -10.86
N ASP A 10 -7.42 2.71 -11.38
CA ASP A 10 -8.84 2.69 -11.81
C ASP A 10 -9.70 1.67 -11.04
N LEU A 11 -9.68 1.79 -9.70
CA LEU A 11 -10.38 0.86 -8.83
C LEU A 11 -11.89 0.98 -9.07
N ASP A 12 -12.55 -0.15 -9.33
CA ASP A 12 -14.01 -0.16 -9.43
C ASP A 12 -14.61 0.36 -8.10
N PRO A 13 -15.46 1.41 -8.13
CA PRO A 13 -16.09 1.99 -6.95
C PRO A 13 -16.87 1.00 -6.07
N ALA A 14 -17.18 -0.20 -6.57
CA ALA A 14 -17.85 -1.27 -5.84
C ALA A 14 -16.91 -2.18 -5.04
N LEU A 15 -15.59 -1.98 -5.12
CA LEU A 15 -14.61 -2.85 -4.44
C LEU A 15 -14.45 -2.51 -2.96
N ASP A 16 -14.33 -3.55 -2.15
CA ASP A 16 -13.73 -3.44 -0.83
C ASP A 16 -12.21 -3.40 -0.98
N VAL A 17 -11.52 -2.49 -0.30
CA VAL A 17 -10.06 -2.32 -0.46
C VAL A 17 -9.32 -2.71 0.81
N TRP A 18 -8.30 -3.54 0.66
CA TRP A 18 -7.38 -3.93 1.72
C TRP A 18 -6.00 -3.34 1.48
N ILE A 19 -5.48 -2.63 2.48
CA ILE A 19 -4.11 -2.12 2.47
C ILE A 19 -3.22 -3.08 3.26
N PHE A 20 -2.20 -3.61 2.61
CA PHE A 20 -1.13 -4.38 3.23
C PHE A 20 0.10 -3.49 3.39
N LEU A 21 0.45 -3.15 4.62
CA LEU A 21 1.64 -2.36 4.94
C LEU A 21 2.74 -3.28 5.48
N ASP A 22 3.81 -3.42 4.70
CA ASP A 22 4.99 -4.22 5.06
C ASP A 22 5.98 -3.43 5.91
N LEU A 23 5.93 -3.66 7.22
CA LEU A 23 6.88 -3.14 8.21
C LEU A 23 7.82 -4.26 8.71
N HIS A 24 8.05 -5.32 7.94
CA HIS A 24 8.96 -6.37 8.37
C HIS A 24 10.39 -5.81 8.41
N LYS A 25 11.11 -5.99 9.53
CA LYS A 25 12.39 -5.29 9.77
C LYS A 25 13.47 -5.59 8.73
N ARG A 26 13.43 -6.77 8.07
CA ARG A 26 14.45 -7.18 7.10
C ARG A 26 14.42 -6.37 5.81
N VAL A 27 13.26 -5.83 5.44
CA VAL A 27 13.08 -5.08 4.18
C VAL A 27 13.23 -3.58 4.38
N GLN A 28 13.27 -3.10 5.62
CA GLN A 28 13.36 -1.67 5.90
C GLN A 28 14.72 -1.07 5.55
N ALA A 29 14.70 0.21 5.18
CA ALA A 29 15.85 0.99 4.76
C ALA A 29 15.73 2.46 5.20
N GLY A 30 16.89 3.11 5.34
CA GLY A 30 16.95 4.51 5.80
C GLY A 30 16.70 4.68 7.30
N THR A 31 16.60 5.93 7.75
CA THR A 31 16.46 6.30 9.16
C THR A 31 15.66 7.58 9.33
N GLY A 32 14.91 7.70 10.42
CA GLY A 32 14.10 8.88 10.74
C GLY A 32 13.09 9.21 9.63
N GLU A 33 12.95 10.50 9.31
CA GLU A 33 12.06 11.01 8.25
C GLU A 33 12.42 10.50 6.85
N HIS A 34 13.58 9.90 6.67
CA HIS A 34 14.03 9.32 5.40
C HIS A 34 14.21 7.82 5.57
N SER A 35 13.16 7.17 6.08
CA SER A 35 13.07 5.71 6.18
C SER A 35 11.87 5.18 5.38
N THR A 36 11.99 3.94 4.92
CA THR A 36 10.88 3.23 4.28
C THR A 36 9.74 2.96 5.25
N GLU A 37 10.02 2.85 6.55
CA GLU A 37 9.00 2.75 7.60
C GLU A 37 8.13 4.01 7.61
N GLU A 38 8.74 5.18 7.74
CA GLU A 38 8.02 6.47 7.77
C GLU A 38 7.28 6.74 6.46
N TYR A 39 7.92 6.47 5.32
CA TYR A 39 7.30 6.64 4.00
C TYR A 39 6.12 5.68 3.83
N GLY A 40 6.27 4.41 4.22
CA GLY A 40 5.22 3.41 4.15
C GLY A 40 4.01 3.79 5.00
N VAL A 41 4.24 4.21 6.24
CA VAL A 41 3.19 4.71 7.16
C VAL A 41 2.48 5.93 6.57
N THR A 42 3.24 6.90 6.06
CA THR A 42 2.69 8.13 5.44
C THR A 42 1.83 7.81 4.21
N ILE A 43 2.32 6.94 3.32
CA ILE A 43 1.60 6.50 2.13
C ILE A 43 0.32 5.76 2.54
N ALA A 44 0.40 4.82 3.49
CA ALA A 44 -0.77 4.08 3.97
C ALA A 44 -1.84 5.02 4.53
N ALA A 45 -1.45 6.00 5.37
CA ALA A 45 -2.36 7.00 5.92
C ALA A 45 -3.03 7.82 4.82
N THR A 46 -2.25 8.27 3.83
CA THR A 46 -2.72 9.12 2.74
C THR A 46 -3.67 8.37 1.81
N VAL A 47 -3.29 7.15 1.38
CA VAL A 47 -4.11 6.30 0.51
C VAL A 47 -5.41 5.90 1.22
N ALA A 48 -5.34 5.44 2.46
CA ALA A 48 -6.53 5.06 3.23
C ALA A 48 -7.48 6.24 3.42
N THR A 49 -6.97 7.40 3.84
CA THR A 49 -7.78 8.61 4.05
C THR A 49 -8.42 9.08 2.75
N TYR A 50 -7.68 9.04 1.65
CA TYR A 50 -8.21 9.38 0.34
C TYR A 50 -9.37 8.46 -0.04
N LEU A 51 -9.16 7.14 0.01
CA LEU A 51 -10.16 6.15 -0.39
C LEU A 51 -11.41 6.18 0.51
N LEU A 52 -11.24 6.32 1.83
CA LEU A 52 -12.36 6.48 2.76
C LEU A 52 -13.20 7.72 2.44
N ARG A 53 -12.56 8.83 2.07
CA ARG A 53 -13.27 10.05 1.60
C ARG A 53 -13.97 9.85 0.26
N GLN A 54 -13.58 8.86 -0.51
CA GLN A 54 -14.27 8.47 -1.75
C GLN A 54 -15.39 7.43 -1.49
N ASP A 55 -15.72 7.13 -0.23
CA ASP A 55 -16.74 6.18 0.24
C ASP A 55 -16.41 4.69 -0.01
N PHE A 56 -15.13 4.36 -0.26
CA PHE A 56 -14.68 2.97 -0.23
C PHE A 56 -14.69 2.40 1.20
N SER A 57 -15.02 1.12 1.33
CA SER A 57 -14.71 0.36 2.55
C SER A 57 -13.22 0.01 2.55
N ILE A 58 -12.53 0.30 3.66
CA ILE A 58 -11.09 0.06 3.82
C ILE A 58 -10.81 -0.85 5.01
N GLY A 59 -10.14 -1.96 4.75
CA GLY A 59 -9.46 -2.80 5.73
C GLY A 59 -7.95 -2.57 5.65
N MET A 60 -7.24 -2.85 6.74
CA MET A 60 -5.79 -2.66 6.79
C MET A 60 -5.11 -3.78 7.58
N ILE A 61 -4.00 -4.27 7.04
CA ILE A 61 -3.11 -5.24 7.68
C ILE A 61 -1.72 -4.62 7.73
N VAL A 62 -1.16 -4.48 8.92
CA VAL A 62 0.21 -3.96 9.11
C VAL A 62 1.07 -5.07 9.69
N ASN A 63 2.13 -5.44 8.98
CA ASN A 63 3.07 -6.47 9.41
C ASN A 63 4.32 -5.83 9.97
N GLY A 64 4.26 -5.36 11.22
CA GLY A 64 5.37 -4.72 11.93
C GLY A 64 5.84 -5.52 13.14
N ARG A 65 6.33 -4.82 14.16
CA ARG A 65 6.66 -5.42 15.47
C ARG A 65 5.46 -6.14 16.09
N GLN A 66 4.29 -5.53 15.97
CA GLN A 66 3.01 -6.17 16.24
C GLN A 66 2.26 -6.21 14.92
N ARG A 67 1.56 -7.32 14.68
CA ARG A 67 0.68 -7.44 13.54
C ARG A 67 -0.64 -6.76 13.90
N GLU A 68 -0.97 -5.72 13.15
CA GLU A 68 -2.25 -5.03 13.30
C GLU A 68 -3.22 -5.48 12.23
N PHE A 69 -4.47 -5.70 12.63
CA PHE A 69 -5.56 -6.04 11.74
C PHE A 69 -6.72 -5.09 12.00
N LEU A 70 -7.00 -4.23 11.04
CA LEU A 70 -8.14 -3.34 11.03
C LEU A 70 -9.18 -3.90 10.07
N ALA A 71 -10.32 -4.32 10.63
CA ALA A 71 -11.43 -4.83 9.84
C ALA A 71 -11.97 -3.75 8.87
N LEU A 72 -12.48 -4.25 7.75
CA LEU A 72 -13.12 -3.45 6.71
C LEU A 72 -14.29 -2.62 7.29
N ASP A 73 -14.21 -1.31 7.10
CA ASP A 73 -15.27 -0.35 7.46
C ASP A 73 -15.11 0.93 6.63
N ARG A 74 -15.99 1.91 6.80
CA ARG A 74 -15.97 3.18 6.06
C ARG A 74 -16.34 4.38 6.92
N GLY A 75 -16.22 5.57 6.33
CA GLY A 75 -16.59 6.84 6.97
C GLY A 75 -15.56 7.36 7.95
N ASP A 76 -15.88 8.49 8.58
CA ASP A 76 -14.91 9.29 9.35
C ASP A 76 -14.32 8.53 10.55
N ARG A 77 -15.11 7.70 11.23
CA ARG A 77 -14.63 6.88 12.34
C ARG A 77 -13.57 5.87 11.90
N GLN A 78 -13.66 5.36 10.66
CA GLN A 78 -12.64 4.48 10.14
C GLN A 78 -11.36 5.24 9.80
N VAL A 79 -11.45 6.51 9.39
CA VAL A 79 -10.27 7.38 9.22
C VAL A 79 -9.53 7.53 10.56
N GLU A 80 -10.27 7.83 11.64
CA GLU A 80 -9.69 7.93 12.99
C GLU A 80 -8.97 6.62 13.39
N ARG A 81 -9.62 5.46 13.22
CA ARG A 81 -9.03 4.16 13.55
C ARG A 81 -7.78 3.85 12.73
N VAL A 82 -7.78 4.16 11.43
CA VAL A 82 -6.59 4.01 10.58
C VAL A 82 -5.43 4.84 11.14
N LEU A 83 -5.67 6.12 11.45
CA LEU A 83 -4.63 7.01 11.95
C LEU A 83 -4.13 6.61 13.34
N GLU A 84 -5.03 6.18 14.22
CA GLU A 84 -4.68 5.65 15.56
C GLU A 84 -3.81 4.40 15.46
N THR A 85 -4.16 3.45 14.59
CA THR A 85 -3.34 2.27 14.32
C THR A 85 -1.97 2.68 13.79
N LEU A 86 -1.91 3.54 12.76
CA LEU A 86 -0.67 3.95 12.13
C LEU A 86 0.24 4.79 13.03
N ALA A 87 -0.29 5.47 14.04
CA ALA A 87 0.48 6.30 14.96
C ALA A 87 1.43 5.51 15.88
N VAL A 88 1.21 4.20 16.06
CA VAL A 88 1.96 3.37 17.02
C VAL A 88 2.69 2.19 16.39
N VAL A 89 2.45 1.90 15.10
CA VAL A 89 3.14 0.82 14.40
C VAL A 89 4.60 1.17 14.17
N THR A 90 5.46 0.16 14.25
CA THR A 90 6.90 0.25 14.01
C THR A 90 7.37 -1.03 13.37
N ALA A 91 8.49 -1.00 12.65
CA ALA A 91 9.03 -2.22 12.05
C ALA A 91 9.50 -3.23 13.09
N GLY A 92 9.40 -4.51 12.73
CA GLY A 92 9.81 -5.60 13.61
C GLY A 92 9.73 -6.98 12.99
N ASP A 93 9.74 -8.00 13.86
CA ASP A 93 9.82 -9.43 13.53
C ASP A 93 8.44 -10.07 13.26
N GLY A 94 7.50 -9.31 12.68
CA GLY A 94 6.22 -9.85 12.22
C GLY A 94 6.38 -10.89 11.11
N PRO A 95 5.28 -11.46 10.59
CA PRO A 95 5.35 -12.34 9.42
C PRO A 95 5.94 -11.59 8.23
N GLU A 96 6.69 -12.30 7.40
CA GLU A 96 7.16 -11.75 6.13
C GLU A 96 5.99 -11.49 5.19
N LEU A 97 6.14 -10.57 4.23
CA LEU A 97 5.05 -10.18 3.33
C LEU A 97 4.41 -11.37 2.61
N GLN A 98 5.19 -12.36 2.19
CA GLN A 98 4.66 -13.59 1.58
C GLN A 98 3.72 -14.34 2.52
N GLU A 99 4.12 -14.50 3.78
CA GLU A 99 3.33 -15.18 4.80
C GLU A 99 2.06 -14.39 5.11
N ALA A 100 2.17 -13.07 5.27
CA ALA A 100 1.03 -12.21 5.53
C ALA A 100 -0.01 -12.25 4.41
N LEU A 101 0.42 -12.17 3.14
CA LEU A 101 -0.48 -12.32 1.99
C LEU A 101 -1.17 -13.68 2.00
N ALA A 102 -0.45 -14.76 2.34
CA ALA A 102 -1.01 -16.11 2.39
C ALA A 102 -2.02 -16.30 3.54
N MET A 103 -1.79 -15.67 4.71
CA MET A 103 -2.68 -15.73 5.87
C MET A 103 -4.05 -15.12 5.55
N ASP A 104 -4.06 -13.96 4.88
CA ASP A 104 -5.28 -13.19 4.64
C ASP A 104 -5.94 -13.51 3.29
N ALA A 105 -5.22 -14.15 2.36
CA ALA A 105 -5.74 -14.55 1.04
C ALA A 105 -7.03 -15.39 1.09
N PHE A 106 -7.31 -16.08 2.20
CA PHE A 106 -8.55 -16.85 2.36
C PHE A 106 -9.77 -15.97 2.61
N HIS A 107 -9.59 -14.78 3.15
CA HIS A 107 -10.66 -13.83 3.45
C HIS A 107 -10.92 -12.85 2.31
N LEU A 108 -10.01 -12.79 1.33
CA LEU A 108 -10.11 -11.94 0.15
C LEU A 108 -10.60 -12.75 -1.06
N GLY A 109 -11.45 -12.13 -1.87
CA GLY A 109 -12.05 -12.78 -3.04
C GLY A 109 -12.44 -11.79 -4.13
N ARG A 110 -13.44 -12.15 -4.93
CA ARG A 110 -14.01 -11.23 -5.92
C ARG A 110 -14.60 -10.00 -5.25
N ASN A 111 -14.64 -8.89 -5.98
CA ASN A 111 -15.05 -7.57 -5.51
C ASN A 111 -14.13 -7.00 -4.41
N THR A 112 -12.86 -7.38 -4.44
CA THR A 112 -11.84 -6.86 -3.53
C THR A 112 -10.65 -6.35 -4.32
N ALA A 113 -10.07 -5.25 -3.87
CA ALA A 113 -8.75 -4.78 -4.28
C ALA A 113 -7.76 -4.88 -3.11
N ALA A 114 -6.51 -5.24 -3.41
CA ALA A 114 -5.41 -5.24 -2.47
C ALA A 114 -4.36 -4.21 -2.90
N VAL A 115 -4.05 -3.26 -2.03
CA VAL A 115 -2.95 -2.30 -2.20
C VAL A 115 -1.80 -2.75 -1.31
N VAL A 116 -0.71 -3.23 -1.92
CA VAL A 116 0.48 -3.69 -1.20
C VAL A 116 1.53 -2.59 -1.16
N ILE A 117 1.91 -2.15 0.02
CA ILE A 117 2.94 -1.13 0.25
C ILE A 117 4.15 -1.84 0.85
N THR A 118 5.26 -1.91 0.10
CA THR A 118 6.44 -2.66 0.54
C THR A 118 7.76 -2.06 0.04
N PRO A 119 8.83 -2.08 0.85
CA PRO A 119 10.19 -1.86 0.40
C PRO A 119 10.90 -3.13 -0.10
N SER A 120 10.22 -4.28 -0.10
CA SER A 120 10.80 -5.57 -0.52
C SER A 120 11.09 -5.58 -2.02
N ASN A 121 12.35 -5.87 -2.35
CA ASN A 121 12.86 -6.08 -3.70
C ASN A 121 13.10 -7.57 -3.98
N THR A 122 12.43 -8.47 -3.25
CA THR A 122 12.58 -9.92 -3.43
C THR A 122 11.42 -10.48 -4.25
N GLN A 123 11.64 -11.56 -4.99
CA GLN A 123 10.58 -12.20 -5.78
C GLN A 123 9.64 -13.09 -4.94
N HIS A 124 10.01 -13.43 -3.69
CA HIS A 124 9.31 -14.44 -2.88
C HIS A 124 7.83 -14.11 -2.63
N TRP A 125 7.50 -12.83 -2.40
CA TRP A 125 6.14 -12.40 -2.12
C TRP A 125 5.26 -12.27 -3.39
N HIS A 126 5.86 -12.29 -4.59
CA HIS A 126 5.11 -12.19 -5.85
C HIS A 126 4.15 -13.37 -6.04
N GLU A 127 4.48 -14.53 -5.49
CA GLU A 127 3.57 -15.69 -5.50
C GLU A 127 2.29 -15.41 -4.71
N GLY A 128 2.38 -14.69 -3.58
CA GLY A 128 1.21 -14.26 -2.82
C GLY A 128 0.30 -13.34 -3.63
N VAL A 129 0.87 -12.42 -4.40
CA VAL A 129 0.11 -11.56 -5.33
C VAL A 129 -0.60 -12.38 -6.41
N ARG A 130 0.10 -13.33 -7.03
CA ARG A 130 -0.50 -14.23 -8.03
C ARG A 130 -1.66 -15.03 -7.45
N GLN A 131 -1.54 -15.51 -6.21
CA GLN A 131 -2.61 -16.24 -5.53
C GLN A 131 -3.84 -15.37 -5.26
N LEU A 132 -3.65 -14.09 -4.91
CA LEU A 132 -4.74 -13.13 -4.80
C LEU A 132 -5.43 -12.91 -6.16
N GLN A 133 -4.67 -12.69 -7.23
CA GLN A 133 -5.23 -12.51 -8.58
C GLN A 133 -6.02 -13.75 -9.06
N GLN A 134 -5.53 -14.96 -8.78
CA GLN A 134 -6.24 -16.20 -9.11
C GLN A 134 -7.60 -16.31 -8.42
N ARG A 135 -7.79 -15.63 -7.28
CA ARG A 135 -9.06 -15.54 -6.56
C ARG A 135 -9.98 -14.42 -7.08
N GLY A 136 -9.51 -13.63 -8.04
CA GLY A 136 -10.22 -12.48 -8.59
C GLY A 136 -10.07 -11.20 -7.76
N VAL A 137 -9.03 -11.12 -6.93
CA VAL A 137 -8.63 -9.88 -6.23
C VAL A 137 -7.84 -9.02 -7.21
N GLU A 138 -8.21 -7.75 -7.35
CA GLU A 138 -7.40 -6.77 -8.07
C GLU A 138 -6.22 -6.38 -7.19
N VAL A 139 -5.00 -6.32 -7.74
CA VAL A 139 -3.81 -6.01 -6.94
C VAL A 139 -3.08 -4.83 -7.54
N ALA A 140 -2.75 -3.86 -6.68
CA ALA A 140 -1.88 -2.74 -6.97
C ALA A 140 -0.73 -2.71 -5.96
N VAL A 141 0.46 -2.30 -6.40
CA VAL A 141 1.66 -2.26 -5.56
C VAL A 141 2.19 -0.82 -5.49
N ILE A 142 2.52 -0.37 -4.28
CA ILE A 142 3.33 0.81 -4.04
C ILE A 142 4.69 0.33 -3.53
N GLY A 143 5.66 0.30 -4.44
CA GLY A 143 7.02 -0.17 -4.17
C GLY A 143 7.92 0.97 -3.70
N LEU A 144 8.44 0.85 -2.49
CA LEU A 144 9.47 1.76 -1.98
C LEU A 144 10.85 1.26 -2.42
N ASP A 145 11.58 2.03 -3.21
CA ASP A 145 12.94 1.69 -3.65
C ASP A 145 13.93 1.81 -2.47
N ALA A 146 14.10 0.72 -1.72
CA ALA A 146 14.94 0.67 -0.53
C ALA A 146 16.40 1.13 -0.76
N ALA A 147 16.95 0.92 -1.96
CA ALA A 147 18.30 1.36 -2.31
C ALA A 147 18.43 2.89 -2.29
N SER A 148 17.37 3.60 -2.71
CA SER A 148 17.30 5.07 -2.67
C SER A 148 17.35 5.64 -1.25
N PHE A 149 16.91 4.88 -0.23
CA PHE A 149 16.96 5.29 1.19
C PHE A 149 18.31 4.98 1.85
N LYS A 150 19.05 3.99 1.34
CA LYS A 150 20.40 3.62 1.85
C LYS A 150 21.53 4.36 1.13
N LYS A 151 21.26 5.07 0.02
CA LYS A 151 22.27 5.56 -0.94
C LYS A 151 23.18 4.43 -1.46
N SER A 152 22.63 3.23 -1.59
CA SER A 152 23.31 2.05 -2.13
C SER A 152 23.08 1.95 -3.64
N PRO A 153 23.87 1.14 -4.37
CA PRO A 153 23.53 0.76 -5.74
C PRO A 153 22.10 0.21 -5.80
N ALA A 154 21.42 0.45 -6.92
CA ALA A 154 20.10 -0.14 -7.15
C ALA A 154 20.22 -1.67 -7.13
N ASP A 155 19.35 -2.30 -6.36
CA ASP A 155 19.22 -3.76 -6.36
C ASP A 155 18.56 -4.24 -7.66
N GLU A 156 18.50 -5.57 -7.85
CA GLU A 156 17.73 -6.15 -8.94
C GLU A 156 16.27 -5.68 -8.87
N ASP A 157 15.77 -5.15 -9.98
CA ASP A 157 14.41 -4.60 -10.04
C ASP A 157 13.38 -5.71 -10.24
N THR A 158 13.01 -6.38 -9.14
CA THR A 158 12.01 -7.45 -9.19
C THR A 158 10.61 -6.92 -9.51
N LEU A 159 10.30 -5.67 -9.18
CA LEU A 159 9.00 -5.06 -9.45
C LEU A 159 8.68 -4.99 -10.95
N ALA A 160 9.70 -4.92 -11.81
CA ALA A 160 9.53 -4.98 -13.26
C ALA A 160 8.85 -6.27 -13.73
N LEU A 161 9.00 -7.38 -12.98
CA LEU A 161 8.32 -8.64 -13.26
C LEU A 161 6.82 -8.55 -12.99
N LEU A 162 6.41 -7.78 -11.98
CA LEU A 162 4.99 -7.53 -11.67
C LEU A 162 4.37 -6.64 -12.75
N GLU A 163 5.04 -5.55 -13.11
CA GLU A 163 4.64 -4.67 -14.22
C GLU A 163 4.48 -5.47 -15.53
N GLY A 164 5.45 -6.33 -15.86
CA GLY A 164 5.41 -7.21 -17.03
C GLY A 164 4.26 -8.23 -17.03
N SER A 165 3.70 -8.53 -15.85
CA SER A 165 2.51 -9.37 -15.68
C SER A 165 1.19 -8.58 -15.66
N GLY A 166 1.25 -7.26 -15.89
CA GLY A 166 0.09 -6.38 -15.91
C GLY A 166 -0.37 -5.90 -14.53
N ILE A 167 0.44 -6.09 -13.49
CA ILE A 167 0.15 -5.57 -12.14
C ILE A 167 0.62 -4.11 -12.09
N PRO A 168 -0.26 -3.15 -11.77
CA PRO A 168 0.13 -1.77 -11.58
C PRO A 168 1.13 -1.61 -10.42
N VAL A 169 2.25 -0.93 -10.68
CA VAL A 169 3.26 -0.61 -9.66
C VAL A 169 3.56 0.88 -9.67
N LEU A 170 3.30 1.54 -8.55
CA LEU A 170 3.78 2.90 -8.28
C LEU A 170 5.10 2.81 -7.51
N ARG A 171 6.17 3.36 -8.09
CA ARG A 171 7.51 3.34 -7.51
C ARG A 171 7.79 4.65 -6.79
N ILE A 172 8.26 4.56 -5.55
CA ILE A 172 8.57 5.71 -4.70
C ILE A 172 10.02 5.63 -4.25
N LYS A 173 10.75 6.73 -4.43
CA LYS A 173 12.14 6.91 -3.99
C LYS A 173 12.23 7.87 -2.82
N CYS A 174 13.32 7.79 -2.08
CA CYS A 174 13.62 8.74 -1.02
C CYS A 174 13.66 10.16 -1.59
N LYS A 175 12.99 11.11 -0.90
CA LYS A 175 12.81 12.52 -1.27
C LYS A 175 11.84 12.78 -2.41
N ASP A 176 11.14 11.76 -2.91
CA ASP A 176 9.99 12.00 -3.77
C ASP A 176 8.93 12.84 -3.02
N PRO A 177 8.32 13.83 -3.67
CA PRO A 177 7.32 14.67 -3.03
C PRO A 177 6.02 13.89 -2.88
N LEU A 178 5.90 13.10 -1.81
CA LEU A 178 4.76 12.21 -1.56
C LEU A 178 3.42 12.93 -1.69
N THR A 179 3.28 14.13 -1.14
CA THR A 179 2.05 14.92 -1.26
C THR A 179 1.72 15.24 -2.72
N GLN A 180 2.70 15.60 -3.55
CA GLN A 180 2.43 15.89 -4.97
C GLN A 180 2.08 14.62 -5.76
N ILE A 181 2.74 13.51 -5.44
CA ILE A 181 2.48 12.21 -6.09
C ILE A 181 1.08 11.72 -5.71
N LEU A 182 0.69 11.84 -4.43
CA LEU A 182 -0.54 11.28 -3.88
C LEU A 182 -1.74 12.25 -3.96
N GLU A 183 -1.57 13.56 -3.76
CA GLU A 183 -2.65 14.58 -3.67
C GLU A 183 -3.03 15.25 -4.99
N GLY A 184 -2.35 14.99 -6.11
CA GLY A 184 -2.67 15.61 -7.41
C GLY A 184 -4.12 15.42 -7.93
N GLY A 185 -5.00 14.77 -7.17
CA GLY A 185 -6.44 14.57 -7.44
C GLY A 185 -7.42 15.14 -6.40
N SER A 186 -6.98 15.86 -5.37
CA SER A 186 -7.85 16.32 -4.26
C SER A 186 -8.91 17.36 -4.66
N ASP A 187 -8.73 18.10 -5.76
CA ASP A 187 -9.61 19.23 -6.12
C ASP A 187 -10.78 18.88 -7.06
N ALA A 188 -10.87 17.64 -7.58
CA ALA A 188 -11.80 17.33 -8.66
C ALA A 188 -13.23 16.93 -8.23
N ARG A 189 -13.48 16.60 -6.95
CA ARG A 189 -14.83 16.20 -6.47
C ARG A 189 -15.65 17.30 -5.79
N TYR A 190 -15.05 18.45 -5.47
CA TYR A 190 -15.81 19.59 -4.92
C TYR A 190 -16.56 20.41 -6.00
N ALA A 191 -16.29 20.18 -7.28
CA ALA A 191 -16.83 20.99 -8.38
C ALA A 191 -18.03 20.41 -9.14
N GLN A 192 -18.53 19.20 -8.80
CA GLN A 192 -19.62 18.56 -9.54
C GLN A 192 -20.87 18.18 -8.72
N ARG A 193 -21.04 18.78 -7.53
CA ARG A 193 -22.35 18.85 -6.87
C ARG A 193 -22.94 20.25 -6.97
N ARG A 194 -23.35 20.66 -8.17
CA ARG A 194 -24.42 21.64 -8.42
C ARG A 194 -25.08 21.35 -9.75
#